data_AF-A0A944PE61-F1
#
_entry.id   AF-A0A944PE61-F1
#
_cell.length_a   1.000
_cell.length_b   1.000
_cell.length_c   1.000
_cell.angle_alpha   90.00
_cell.angle_beta   90.00
_cell.angle_gamma   90.00
#
_symmetry.space_group_name_H-M   'P 1'
#
loop_
_entity.id
_entity.type
_entity.pdbx_description
1 polymer ?
#
loop_
_entity_poly.entity_id
_entity_poly.type
_entity_poly.pdbx_seq_one_letter_code
_entity_poly.pdbx_strand_id
1 'polypeptide(L)' 'MTAGIERLDVPLADVELQVVCETTRKALARTNSPSDRIAYAHDLFLLTHPGLCSTDADYPEWAADLAEQIRASNLSRRNR' A
#
# COMPACT_ATOMS: atom_id res chain seq x y z
N MET A 1 36.51 -11.27 -4.62
CA MET A 1 35.79 -12.56 -4.74
C MET A 1 34.30 -12.25 -4.64
N THR A 2 33.60 -12.21 -5.76
CA THR A 2 32.13 -12.12 -5.77
C THR A 2 31.59 -13.49 -5.36
N ALA A 3 30.83 -13.54 -4.27
CA ALA A 3 30.07 -14.75 -3.93
C ALA A 3 29.04 -14.99 -5.05
N GLY A 4 29.09 -16.15 -5.70
CA GLY A 4 28.15 -16.51 -6.76
C GLY A 4 26.75 -16.76 -6.23
N ILE A 5 25.76 -16.65 -7.12
CA ILE A 5 24.32 -16.71 -6.80
C ILE A 5 23.95 -18.05 -6.14
N GLU A 6 24.70 -19.11 -6.45
CA GLU A 6 24.59 -20.45 -5.86
C GLU A 6 24.77 -20.52 -4.34
N ARG A 7 25.26 -19.45 -3.69
CA ARG A 7 25.39 -19.36 -2.22
C ARG A 7 24.20 -18.67 -1.53
N LEU A 8 23.22 -18.17 -2.28
CA LEU A 8 22.04 -17.50 -1.74
C LEU A 8 20.99 -18.55 -1.37
N ASP A 9 21.17 -19.20 -0.22
CA ASP A 9 20.09 -19.95 0.45
C ASP A 9 19.16 -18.96 1.17
N VAL A 10 18.34 -18.25 0.37
CA VAL A 10 17.37 -17.28 0.87
C VAL A 10 15.98 -17.92 0.81
N PRO A 11 15.21 -17.91 1.92
CA PRO A 11 13.84 -18.42 1.92
C PRO A 11 13.00 -17.77 0.82
N LEU A 12 12.19 -18.59 0.12
CA LEU A 12 11.34 -18.11 -0.97
C LEU A 12 10.45 -16.93 -0.53
N ALA A 13 9.87 -17.01 0.67
CA ALA A 13 9.01 -15.96 1.22
C ALA A 13 9.74 -14.60 1.35
N ASP A 14 11.04 -14.61 1.67
CA ASP A 14 11.84 -13.38 1.77
C ASP A 14 12.12 -12.79 0.39
N VAL A 15 12.34 -13.63 -0.62
CA VAL A 15 12.50 -13.21 -2.03
C VAL A 15 11.20 -12.62 -2.55
N GLU A 16 10.07 -13.27 -2.30
CA GLU A 16 8.74 -12.78 -2.69
C GLU A 16 8.44 -11.43 -2.03
N LEU A 17 8.73 -11.27 -0.74
CA LEU A 17 8.59 -10.00 -0.04
C LEU A 17 9.48 -8.91 -0.63
N GLN A 18 10.72 -9.25 -1.01
CA GLN A 18 11.62 -8.30 -1.67
C GLN A 18 11.06 -7.83 -3.02
N VAL A 19 10.51 -8.73 -3.83
CA VAL A 19 9.89 -8.42 -5.12
C VAL A 19 8.67 -7.51 -4.93
N VAL A 20 7.80 -7.83 -3.97
CA VAL A 20 6.61 -7.02 -3.66
C VAL A 20 6.98 -5.60 -3.24
N CYS A 21 8.06 -5.42 -2.47
CA CYS A 21 8.49 -4.09 -2.01
C CYS A 21 9.34 -3.32 -3.04
N GLU A 22 9.82 -3.94 -4.12
CA GLU A 22 10.87 -3.36 -4.98
C GLU A 22 10.43 -2.03 -5.61
N THR A 23 9.22 -1.99 -6.17
CA THR A 23 8.67 -0.80 -6.82
C THR A 23 8.58 0.38 -5.85
N THR A 24 8.04 0.15 -4.65
CA THR A 24 7.88 1.18 -3.62
C THR A 24 9.24 1.68 -3.11
N ARG A 25 10.23 0.79 -2.93
CA ARG A 25 11.60 1.19 -2.57
C ARG A 25 12.23 2.10 -3.63
N LYS A 26 12.06 1.75 -4.91
CA LYS A 26 12.56 2.58 -6.03
C LYS A 26 11.87 3.94 -6.08
N ALA A 27 10.55 3.98 -5.85
CA ALA A 27 9.79 5.23 -5.82
C ALA A 27 10.23 6.14 -4.66
N LEU A 28 10.37 5.58 -3.45
CA LEU A 28 10.84 6.30 -2.27
C LEU A 28 12.25 6.90 -2.46
N ALA A 29 13.15 6.14 -3.09
CA ALA A 29 14.52 6.61 -3.37
C ALA A 29 14.58 7.76 -4.39
N ARG A 30 13.55 7.91 -5.24
CA ARG A 30 13.51 8.90 -6.33
C ARG A 30 12.62 10.09 -6.04
N THR A 31 11.85 10.08 -4.95
CA THR A 31 10.94 11.18 -4.62
C THR A 31 11.58 12.21 -3.68
N ASN A 32 11.35 13.49 -4.00
CA ASN A 32 11.80 14.64 -3.21
C ASN A 32 10.67 15.29 -2.40
N SER A 33 9.40 14.94 -2.68
CA SER A 33 8.24 15.42 -1.91
C SER A 33 8.25 14.81 -0.51
N PRO A 34 8.30 15.59 0.57
CA PRO A 34 8.24 15.06 1.93
C PRO A 34 6.98 14.23 2.20
N SER A 35 5.84 14.66 1.64
CA SER A 35 4.56 13.93 1.75
C SER A 35 4.65 12.56 1.09
N ASP A 36 5.19 12.49 -0.12
CA ASP A 36 5.29 11.24 -0.87
C ASP A 36 6.28 10.27 -0.19
N ARG A 37 7.35 10.81 0.41
CA ARG A 37 8.29 9.99 1.19
C ARG A 37 7.60 9.31 2.37
N ILE A 38 6.73 10.03 3.07
CA ILE A 38 5.93 9.48 4.18
C ILE A 38 4.98 8.41 3.65
N ALA A 39 4.26 8.69 2.55
CA ALA A 39 3.35 7.74 1.93
C ALA A 39 4.07 6.44 1.54
N TYR A 40 5.17 6.52 0.79
CA TYR A 40 5.92 5.32 0.38
C TYR A 40 6.54 4.56 1.56
N ALA A 41 6.95 5.26 2.63
CA ALA A 41 7.42 4.59 3.84
C ALA A 41 6.29 3.82 4.53
N HIS A 42 5.08 4.39 4.56
CA HIS A 42 3.90 3.74 5.09
C HIS A 42 3.48 2.53 4.23
N ASP A 43 3.52 2.66 2.90
CA ASP A 43 3.24 1.57 1.97
C ASP A 43 4.19 0.39 2.21
N LEU A 44 5.50 0.65 2.38
CA LEU A 44 6.48 -0.40 2.72
C LEU A 44 6.16 -1.09 4.05
N PHE A 45 5.67 -0.33 5.04
CA PHE A 45 5.27 -0.90 6.32
C PHE A 45 4.08 -1.85 6.15
N LEU A 46 3.03 -1.44 5.43
CA LEU A 46 1.86 -2.27 5.19
C LEU A 46 2.18 -3.53 4.36
N LEU A 47 3.03 -3.42 3.34
CA LEU A 47 3.46 -4.58 2.54
C LEU A 47 4.21 -5.63 3.36
N THR A 48 4.93 -5.20 4.40
CA THR A 48 5.68 -6.10 5.30
C THR A 48 4.84 -6.58 6.49
N HIS A 49 3.67 -5.99 6.72
CA HIS A 49 2.77 -6.32 7.82
C HIS A 49 1.32 -6.44 7.33
N PRO A 50 1.02 -7.38 6.41
CA PRO A 50 -0.31 -7.47 5.80
C PRO A 50 -1.43 -7.72 6.81
N GLY A 51 -1.14 -8.33 7.96
CA GLY A 51 -2.13 -8.54 9.03
C GLY A 51 -2.48 -7.27 9.82
N LEU A 52 -1.80 -6.15 9.60
CA LEU A 52 -2.13 -4.85 10.16
C LEU A 52 -2.98 -4.00 9.20
N CYS A 53 -3.18 -4.46 7.97
CA CYS A 53 -4.08 -3.80 7.04
C CYS A 53 -5.52 -3.94 7.53
N SER A 54 -6.23 -2.83 7.59
CA SER A 54 -7.66 -2.87 7.81
C SER A 54 -8.37 -3.62 6.68
N THR A 55 -9.41 -4.33 7.07
CA THR A 55 -10.29 -5.13 6.23
C THR A 55 -11.70 -4.54 6.27
N ASP A 56 -12.59 -5.03 5.41
CA ASP A 56 -14.00 -4.63 5.43
C ASP A 56 -14.67 -4.93 6.79
N ALA A 57 -14.18 -5.94 7.52
CA ALA A 57 -14.68 -6.27 8.85
C ALA A 57 -14.37 -5.19 9.90
N ASP A 58 -13.31 -4.40 9.71
CA ASP A 58 -12.96 -3.30 10.61
C ASP A 58 -13.88 -2.10 10.43
N TYR A 59 -14.58 -2.02 9.30
CA TYR A 59 -15.49 -0.93 8.95
C TYR A 59 -16.79 -1.45 8.31
N PRO A 60 -17.64 -2.18 9.06
CA PRO A 60 -18.78 -2.90 8.50
C PRO A 60 -19.84 -2.01 7.84
N GLU A 61 -19.97 -0.75 8.27
CA GLU A 61 -20.96 0.22 7.72
C GLU A 61 -20.37 1.13 6.63
N TRP A 62 -19.06 1.07 6.38
CA TRP A 62 -18.37 2.01 5.50
C TRP A 62 -18.94 2.05 4.08
N ALA A 63 -19.29 0.89 3.53
CA ALA A 63 -19.88 0.81 2.20
C ALA A 63 -21.25 1.50 2.12
N ALA A 64 -22.07 1.38 3.17
CA ALA A 64 -23.37 2.04 3.24
C ALA A 64 -23.22 3.56 3.39
N ASP A 65 -22.32 4.00 4.27
CA ASP A 65 -22.03 5.41 4.48
C ASP A 65 -21.47 6.08 3.22
N LEU A 66 -20.55 5.42 2.52
CA LEU A 66 -19.99 5.93 1.28
C LEU A 66 -21.07 6.04 0.18
N ALA A 67 -21.95 5.03 0.06
CA ALA A 67 -23.05 5.06 -0.90
C ALA A 67 -23.99 6.24 -0.64
N GLU A 68 -24.28 6.53 0.63
CA GLU A 68 -25.12 7.67 0.99
C GLU A 68 -24.44 9.01 0.70
N GLN A 69 -23.15 9.15 1.00
CA GLN A 69 -22.37 10.35 0.65
C GLN A 69 -22.34 10.60 -0.86
N ILE A 70 -22.18 9.55 -1.67
CA ILE A 70 -22.23 9.65 -3.14
C ILE A 70 -23.63 10.11 -3.60
N ARG A 71 -24.70 9.54 -3.03
CA ARG A 71 -26.08 9.92 -3.35
C ARG A 71 -26.34 11.39 -3.05
N ALA A 72 -25.97 11.85 -1.85
CA ALA A 72 -26.13 13.23 -1.41
C ALA A 72 -25.34 14.20 -2.31
N SER A 73 -24.10 13.85 -2.66
CA SER A 73 -23.26 14.65 -3.57
C SER A 73 -23.91 14.81 -4.95
N ASN A 74 -24.43 13.73 -5.51
CA ASN A 74 -25.08 13.76 -6.82
C ASN A 74 -26.38 14.57 -6.82
N LEU A 75 -27.17 14.48 -5.75
CA LEU A 75 -28.37 15.32 -5.59
C LEU A 75 -28.01 16.81 -5.53
N SER A 76 -26.98 17.16 -4.75
CA SER A 76 -26.50 18.54 -4.65
C SER A 76 -26.02 19.10 -5.99
N ARG A 77 -25.27 18.30 -6.78
CA ARG A 77 -24.80 18.70 -8.12
C ARG A 77 -25.93 18.94 -9.11
N ARG A 78 -27.03 18.17 -9.02
CA ARG A 78 -28.19 18.29 -9.93
C ARG A 78 -29.07 19.50 -9.64
N ASN A 79 -29.06 20.00 -8.41
CA ASN A 79 -29.87 21.13 -7.97
C ASN A 79 -29.14 22.49 -8.07
N ARG A 80 -27.99 22.52 -8.76
CA ARG A 80 -27.15 23.71 -8.96
C ARG A 80 -27.12 24.08 -10.44
#